data_AF-A0A4V0XD45-F1
#
_entry.id   AF-A0A4V0XD45-F1
#
_cell.length_a   1.000
_cell.length_b   1.000
_cell.length_c   1.000
_cell.angle_alpha   90.00
_cell.angle_beta   90.00
_cell.angle_gamma   90.00
#
_symmetry.space_group_name_H-M   'P 1'
#
loop_
_entity.id
_entity.type
_entity.pdbx_description
1 polymer ?
#
loop_
_entity_poly.entity_id
_entity_poly.type
_entity_poly.pdbx_seq_one_letter_code
_entity_poly.pdbx_strand_id
1 'polypeptide(L)'
;MTVEPTLHGERHVLDASALLRLYLADGPLPERLEEAADLLAELQRLPLRTMASMELSSTVLQLSQVQRISVYDATYLALALRYGACLLTADQQLAGAAQRTGCGG
;
A
#
# COMPACT_ATOMS: atom_id res chain seq x y z
N MET A 1 -11.05 -24.72 -14.30
CA MET A 1 -11.62 -24.10 -13.09
C MET A 1 -10.47 -23.90 -12.13
N THR A 2 -9.80 -22.75 -12.21
CA THR A 2 -8.60 -22.47 -11.42
C THR A 2 -9.06 -21.95 -10.07
N VAL A 3 -8.87 -22.76 -9.02
CA VAL A 3 -9.21 -22.37 -7.64
C VAL A 3 -8.20 -21.29 -7.25
N GLU A 4 -8.64 -20.05 -7.06
CA GLU A 4 -7.76 -19.02 -6.50
C GLU A 4 -7.31 -19.49 -5.11
N PRO A 5 -6.00 -19.45 -4.79
CA PRO A 5 -5.51 -19.88 -3.49
C PRO A 5 -6.20 -19.05 -2.42
N THR A 6 -6.94 -19.72 -1.54
CA THR A 6 -7.57 -19.07 -0.40
C THR A 6 -6.46 -18.71 0.58
N LEU A 7 -5.95 -17.48 0.48
CA LEU A 7 -5.01 -16.91 1.45
C LEU A 7 -5.72 -16.82 2.79
N HIS A 8 -5.47 -17.80 3.67
CA HIS A 8 -5.90 -17.77 5.06
C HIS A 8 -4.88 -16.93 5.83
N GLY A 9 -5.17 -15.65 6.03
CA GLY A 9 -4.32 -14.71 6.75
C GLY A 9 -4.93 -13.31 6.76
N GLU A 10 -4.47 -12.47 7.69
CA GLU A 10 -4.86 -11.05 7.75
C GLU A 10 -4.45 -10.35 6.44
N ARG A 11 -5.40 -9.62 5.83
CA ARG A 11 -5.13 -8.87 4.60
C ARG A 11 -4.44 -7.57 4.96
N HIS A 12 -3.35 -7.29 4.26
CA HIS A 12 -2.59 -6.05 4.41
C HIS A 12 -2.55 -5.28 3.10
N VAL A 13 -2.65 -3.96 3.18
CA VAL A 13 -2.33 -3.03 2.10
C VAL A 13 -1.02 -2.35 2.46
N LEU A 14 -0.10 -2.28 1.52
CA LEU A 14 1.15 -1.53 1.66
C LEU A 14 1.15 -0.37 0.68
N ASP A 15 1.60 0.80 1.12
CA ASP A 15 2.00 1.84 0.19
C ASP A 15 3.42 1.59 -0.36
N ALA A 16 3.80 2.33 -1.40
CA ALA A 16 5.12 2.19 -1.99
C ALA A 16 6.25 2.49 -1.00
N SER A 17 6.06 3.44 -0.08
CA SER A 17 7.07 3.80 0.92
C SER A 17 7.30 2.69 1.95
N ALA A 18 6.24 2.00 2.38
CA ALA A 18 6.33 0.83 3.26
C ALA A 18 7.03 -0.33 2.57
N LEU A 19 6.68 -0.57 1.30
CA LEU A 19 7.31 -1.61 0.50
C LEU A 19 8.81 -1.34 0.32
N LEU A 20 9.17 -0.08 0.02
CA LEU A 20 10.57 0.32 -0.10
C LEU A 20 11.30 0.14 1.21
N ARG A 21 10.76 0.57 2.36
CA ARG A 21 11.43 0.42 3.67
C ARG A 21 11.60 -1.03 4.14
N LEU A 22 10.73 -1.94 3.70
CA LEU A 22 10.90 -3.37 3.99
C LEU A 22 12.12 -3.98 3.27
N TYR A 23 12.47 -3.44 2.11
CA TYR A 23 13.48 -4.02 1.22
C TYR A 23 14.78 -3.22 1.17
N LEU A 24 14.65 -1.91 1.27
CA LEU A 24 15.71 -0.97 1.54
C LEU A 24 15.55 -0.64 3.03
N ALA A 25 16.40 -1.22 3.89
CA ALA A 25 16.58 -0.63 5.22
C ALA A 25 16.76 0.89 5.04
N ASP A 26 16.40 1.73 6.04
CA ASP A 26 16.51 3.21 5.97
C ASP A 26 17.95 3.75 5.67
N GLY A 27 18.89 2.89 5.27
CA GLY A 27 20.18 3.19 4.68
C GLY A 27 20.13 3.76 3.26
N PRO A 28 21.30 3.99 2.66
CA PRO A 28 21.39 4.70 1.40
C PRO A 28 20.70 3.90 0.29
N LEU A 29 20.06 4.63 -0.64
CA LEU A 29 19.63 4.05 -1.90
C LEU A 29 20.81 3.35 -2.58
N PRO A 30 20.57 2.30 -3.36
CA PRO A 30 21.64 1.63 -4.10
C PRO A 30 22.43 2.66 -4.92
N GLU A 31 23.76 2.60 -4.86
CA GLU A 31 24.62 3.58 -5.55
C GLU A 31 24.52 3.45 -7.07
N ARG A 32 24.05 2.30 -7.56
CA ARG A 32 23.94 1.97 -8.98
C ARG A 32 22.50 1.61 -9.36
N LEU A 33 22.09 2.00 -10.56
CA LEU A 33 20.75 1.75 -11.08
C LEU A 33 20.45 0.26 -11.24
N GLU A 34 21.45 -0.54 -11.58
CA GLU A 34 21.32 -2.00 -11.75
C GLU A 34 20.92 -2.67 -10.41
N GLU A 35 21.50 -2.24 -9.30
CA GLU A 35 21.17 -2.75 -7.97
C GLU A 35 19.73 -2.38 -7.57
N ALA A 36 19.30 -1.16 -7.92
CA ALA A 36 17.90 -0.75 -7.71
C ALA A 36 16.93 -1.56 -8.59
N ALA A 37 17.33 -1.89 -9.83
CA ALA A 37 16.53 -2.71 -10.73
C ALA A 37 16.39 -4.15 -10.23
N ASP A 38 17.47 -4.74 -9.70
CA ASP A 38 17.46 -6.09 -9.12
C ASP A 38 16.53 -6.15 -7.90
N LEU A 39 16.58 -5.16 -7.01
CA LEU A 39 15.65 -5.07 -5.87
C LEU A 39 14.19 -4.91 -6.33
N LEU A 40 13.94 -4.10 -7.36
CA LEU A 40 12.60 -3.96 -7.91
C LEU A 40 12.10 -5.27 -8.54
N ALA A 41 12.97 -6.03 -9.20
CA ALA A 41 12.63 -7.34 -9.74
C ALA A 41 12.23 -8.31 -8.61
N GLU A 42 12.95 -8.32 -7.49
CA GLU A 42 12.57 -9.12 -6.32
C GLU A 42 11.23 -8.68 -5.70
N LEU A 43 10.98 -7.36 -5.60
CA LEU A 43 9.69 -6.82 -5.15
C LEU A 43 8.52 -7.31 -6.03
N GLN A 44 8.73 -7.43 -7.34
CA GLN A 44 7.72 -7.92 -8.27
C GLN A 44 7.41 -9.41 -8.12
N ARG A 45 8.28 -10.18 -7.46
CA ARG A 45 8.07 -11.61 -7.16
C ARG A 45 7.23 -11.83 -5.91
N LEU A 46 7.01 -10.80 -5.11
CA LEU A 46 6.10 -10.88 -3.98
C LEU A 46 4.69 -11.23 -4.46
N PRO A 47 3.88 -11.96 -3.67
CA PRO A 47 2.50 -12.28 -3.99
C PRO A 47 1.59 -11.04 -3.83
N LEU A 48 1.94 -9.93 -4.47
CA LEU A 48 1.18 -8.68 -4.46
C LEU A 48 0.02 -8.79 -5.45
N ARG A 49 -1.18 -8.47 -4.97
CA ARG A 49 -2.34 -8.28 -5.84
C ARG A 49 -2.40 -6.82 -6.26
N THR A 50 -2.27 -6.55 -7.55
CA THR A 50 -2.47 -5.21 -8.10
C THR A 50 -3.95 -4.94 -8.31
N MET A 51 -4.37 -3.70 -8.09
CA MET A 51 -5.77 -3.27 -8.15
C MET A 51 -5.89 -1.98 -8.93
N ALA A 52 -6.94 -1.86 -9.74
CA ALA A 52 -7.20 -0.64 -10.51
C ALA A 52 -7.75 0.47 -9.59
N SER A 53 -6.99 1.57 -9.46
CA SER A 53 -7.38 2.73 -8.65
C SER A 53 -8.69 3.39 -9.10
N MET A 54 -8.99 3.37 -10.41
CA MET A 54 -10.18 4.03 -10.97
C MET A 54 -11.50 3.50 -10.42
N GLU A 55 -11.57 2.22 -10.01
CA GLU A 55 -12.75 1.63 -9.38
C GLU A 55 -13.06 2.23 -8.00
N LEU A 56 -12.10 2.95 -7.40
CA LEU A 56 -12.21 3.58 -6.10
C LEU A 56 -12.35 5.10 -6.20
N SER A 57 -12.38 5.66 -7.41
CA SER A 57 -12.23 7.11 -7.68
C SER A 57 -13.15 7.99 -6.83
N SER A 58 -14.45 7.66 -6.70
CA SER A 58 -15.38 8.43 -5.88
C SER A 58 -15.01 8.39 -4.39
N THR A 59 -14.71 7.20 -3.86
CA THR A 59 -14.29 6.99 -2.46
C THR A 59 -12.95 7.68 -2.18
N VAL A 60 -12.00 7.62 -3.10
CA VAL A 60 -10.68 8.26 -2.99
C VAL A 60 -10.82 9.77 -2.88
N LEU A 61 -11.62 10.39 -3.77
CA LEU A 61 -11.86 11.84 -3.73
C LEU A 61 -12.53 12.26 -2.42
N GLN A 62 -13.53 11.49 -1.96
CA GLN A 62 -14.19 11.75 -0.68
C GLN A 62 -13.21 11.64 0.50
N LEU A 63 -12.41 10.57 0.57
CA LEU A 63 -11.45 10.36 1.64
C LEU A 63 -10.34 11.40 1.64
N SER A 64 -9.83 11.80 0.47
CA SER A 64 -8.84 12.87 0.34
C SER A 64 -9.36 14.17 0.95
N GLN A 65 -10.62 14.54 0.66
CA GLN A 65 -11.23 15.73 1.23
C GLN A 65 -11.47 15.63 2.75
N VAL A 66 -12.06 14.51 3.21
CA VAL A 66 -12.43 14.33 4.63
C VAL A 66 -11.20 14.18 5.51
N GLN A 67 -10.23 13.37 5.10
CA GLN A 67 -9.01 13.09 5.88
C GLN A 67 -7.91 14.14 5.66
N ARG A 68 -8.08 15.05 4.69
CA ARG A 68 -7.11 16.08 4.30
C ARG A 68 -5.74 15.49 3.97
N ILE A 69 -5.74 14.41 3.19
CA ILE A 69 -4.56 13.71 2.68
C ILE A 69 -4.55 13.74 1.15
N SER A 70 -3.41 13.43 0.54
CA SER A 70 -3.30 13.42 -0.92
C SER A 70 -4.24 12.37 -1.55
N VAL A 71 -4.56 12.55 -2.84
CA VAL A 71 -5.30 11.53 -3.62
C VAL A 71 -4.54 10.20 -3.64
N TYR A 72 -3.21 10.27 -3.63
CA TYR A 72 -2.34 9.10 -3.57
C TYR A 72 -2.52 8.34 -2.26
N ASP A 73 -2.42 9.01 -1.12
CA ASP A 73 -2.60 8.39 0.21
C ASP A 73 -4.03 7.87 0.41
N ALA A 74 -5.02 8.65 -0.05
CA ALA A 74 -6.42 8.25 -0.04
C ALA A 74 -6.69 7.00 -0.90
N THR A 75 -5.85 6.72 -1.91
CA THR A 75 -5.97 5.50 -2.72
C THR A 75 -5.67 4.26 -1.89
N TYR A 76 -4.59 4.26 -1.11
CA TYR A 76 -4.25 3.15 -0.23
C TYR A 76 -5.26 2.99 0.90
N LEU A 77 -5.74 4.10 1.44
CA LEU A 77 -6.78 4.10 2.46
C LEU A 77 -8.10 3.51 1.95
N ALA A 78 -8.55 3.94 0.76
CA ALA A 78 -9.75 3.40 0.12
C ALA A 78 -9.61 1.90 -0.17
N LEU A 79 -8.43 1.47 -0.59
CA LEU A 79 -8.14 0.07 -0.87
C LEU A 79 -8.20 -0.78 0.40
N ALA A 80 -7.60 -0.31 1.50
CA ALA A 80 -7.63 -1.00 2.79
C ALA A 80 -9.07 -1.19 3.29
N LEU A 81 -9.87 -0.13 3.23
CA LEU A 81 -11.27 -0.17 3.63
C LEU A 81 -12.11 -1.11 2.76
N ARG A 82 -11.95 -1.08 1.42
CA ARG A 82 -12.70 -1.95 0.50
C ARG A 82 -12.50 -3.43 0.80
N TYR A 83 -11.31 -3.83 1.20
CA TYR A 83 -10.96 -5.23 1.44
C TYR A 83 -10.97 -5.62 2.92
N GLY A 84 -11.32 -4.72 3.83
CA GLY A 84 -11.22 -4.95 5.26
C GLY A 84 -9.79 -5.38 5.65
N ALA A 85 -8.81 -4.67 5.10
CA ALA A 85 -7.40 -4.92 5.28
C ALA A 85 -6.78 -3.88 6.22
N CYS A 86 -5.71 -4.27 6.90
CA CYS A 86 -4.86 -3.37 7.67
C CYS A 86 -3.94 -2.59 6.72
N LEU A 87 -3.87 -1.25 6.86
CA LEU A 87 -2.93 -0.41 6.12
C LEU A 87 -1.60 -0.33 6.87
N LEU A 88 -0.54 -0.81 6.23
CA LEU A 88 0.85 -0.68 6.68
C LEU A 88 1.51 0.45 5.89
N THR A 89 1.93 1.48 6.61
CA THR A 89 2.58 2.67 6.05
C THR A 89 3.66 3.17 7.01
N ALA A 90 4.73 3.73 6.44
CA ALA A 90 5.72 4.47 7.21
C ALA A 90 5.51 5.99 7.14
N ASP A 91 4.50 6.44 6.40
CA ASP A 91 4.07 7.83 6.37
C ASP A 91 3.16 8.11 7.58
N GLN A 92 3.57 9.05 8.42
CA GLN A 92 2.84 9.36 9.66
C GLN A 92 1.48 10.01 9.40
N GLN A 93 1.34 10.79 8.33
CA GLN A 93 0.09 11.44 7.97
C GLN A 93 -0.94 10.39 7.51
N LEU A 94 -0.52 9.45 6.67
CA LEU A 94 -1.34 8.33 6.21
C LEU A 94 -1.65 7.37 7.37
N ALA A 95 -0.68 7.05 8.23
CA ALA A 95 -0.90 6.25 9.43
C ALA A 95 -1.99 6.85 10.31
N GLY A 96 -1.93 8.16 10.56
CA GLY A 96 -2.97 8.87 11.30
C GLY A 96 -4.35 8.77 10.65
N ALA A 97 -4.43 8.84 9.31
CA ALA A 97 -5.70 8.69 8.59
C ALA A 97 -6.26 7.26 8.67
N ALA A 98 -5.39 6.25 8.61
CA ALA A 98 -5.76 4.85 8.78
C ALA A 98 -6.34 4.57 10.17
N GLN A 99 -5.70 5.11 11.21
CA GLN A 99 -6.19 5.00 12.58
C GLN A 99 -7.57 5.64 12.76
N ARG A 100 -7.78 6.85 12.22
CA ARG A 100 -9.10 7.55 12.29
C ARG A 100 -10.22 6.84 11.53
N THR A 101 -9.89 6.00 10.55
CA THR A 101 -10.86 5.27 9.71
C THR A 101 -11.00 3.80 10.12
N GLY A 102 -10.27 3.35 11.14
CA GLY A 102 -10.39 1.99 11.68
C GLY A 102 -9.68 0.91 10.87
N CYS A 103 -8.69 1.28 10.05
CA CYS A 103 -7.89 0.34 9.26
C CYS A 103 -6.38 0.46 9.51
N GLY A 104 -5.97 1.15 10.58
CA GLY A 104 -4.56 1.20 10.99
C GLY A 104 -4.10 -0.09 11.65
N GLY A 105 -2.84 -0.47 11.40
CA GLY A 105 -2.11 -1.50 12.14
C GLY A 105 -1.36 -0.96 13.34
#